data_AF-A0A1J5WFD1-F1
#
_entry.id   AF-A0A1J5WFD1-F1
#
_cell.length_a   1.000
_cell.length_b   1.000
_cell.length_c   1.000
_cell.angle_alpha   90.00
_cell.angle_beta   90.00
_cell.angle_gamma   90.00
#
_symmetry.space_group_name_H-M   'P 1'
#
loop_
_entity.id
_entity.type
_entity.pdbx_description
1 polymer ?
#
loop_
_entity_poly.entity_id
_entity_poly.type
_entity_poly.pdbx_seq_one_letter_code
_entity_poly.pdbx_strand_id
1 'polypeptide(L)'
;VVFSVRTSKEEHVAKVLKQENPFCVGRVKTMWLREYAVGVITKMSPEDYGVENLSLYATRRKYIAGILKKGQTIFVGRATNMWLREYAVGVITKMSLKDCEIELLS
;
A
#
# COMPACT_ATOMS: atom_id res chain seq x y z
N VAL A 1 -4.46 0.28 -16.32
CA VAL A 1 -4.60 1.59 -15.63
C VAL A 1 -3.45 1.78 -14.65
N VAL A 2 -2.94 3.01 -14.51
CA VAL A 2 -1.92 3.35 -13.51
C VAL A 2 -2.56 4.17 -12.41
N PHE A 3 -2.33 3.79 -11.15
CA PHE A 3 -2.70 4.56 -9.97
C PHE A 3 -1.43 5.08 -9.31
N SER A 4 -1.30 6.40 -9.12
CA SER A 4 -0.08 6.99 -8.57
C SER A 4 -0.43 8.13 -7.62
N VAL A 5 0.00 8.02 -6.36
CA VAL A 5 -0.22 9.04 -5.34
C VAL A 5 1.07 9.26 -4.55
N ARG A 6 1.43 10.54 -4.38
CA ARG A 6 2.59 10.96 -3.58
C ARG A 6 2.19 12.14 -2.70
N THR A 7 2.53 12.06 -1.42
CA THR A 7 2.43 13.22 -0.54
C THR A 7 3.40 13.13 0.63
N SER A 8 4.21 14.18 0.82
CA SER A 8 5.08 14.34 1.99
C SER A 8 4.36 14.96 3.20
N LYS A 9 3.07 15.29 3.04
CA LYS A 9 2.18 15.89 4.05
C LYS A 9 1.16 14.88 4.54
N GLU A 10 1.08 14.71 5.86
CA GLU A 10 0.19 13.76 6.52
C GLU A 10 -1.27 14.18 6.38
N GLU A 11 -1.54 15.50 6.42
CA GLU A 11 -2.89 16.06 6.32
C GLU A 11 -3.62 15.67 5.03
N HIS A 12 -2.88 15.42 3.94
CA HIS A 12 -3.44 15.03 2.64
C HIS A 12 -4.05 13.62 2.66
N VAL A 13 -3.56 12.72 3.50
CA VAL A 13 -4.09 11.35 3.63
C VAL A 13 -4.94 11.18 4.88
N ALA A 14 -4.91 12.14 5.81
CA ALA A 14 -5.57 12.03 7.10
C ALA A 14 -7.06 11.66 7.00
N LYS A 15 -7.80 12.22 6.03
CA LYS A 15 -9.21 11.86 5.82
C LYS A 15 -9.38 10.42 5.35
N VAL A 16 -8.56 9.98 4.39
CA VAL A 16 -8.58 8.59 3.87
C VAL A 16 -8.21 7.60 4.97
N LEU A 17 -7.16 7.87 5.74
CA LEU A 17 -6.71 7.00 6.84
C LEU A 17 -7.69 6.91 8.01
N LYS A 18 -8.63 7.85 8.12
CA LYS A 18 -9.73 7.83 9.10
C LYS A 18 -11.00 7.14 8.60
N GLN A 19 -11.11 6.80 7.32
CA GLN A 19 -12.27 6.07 6.82
C GLN A 19 -12.38 4.71 7.51
N GLU A 20 -13.58 4.38 7.98
CA GLU A 20 -13.88 3.10 8.60
C GLU A 20 -13.97 2.00 7.55
N ASN A 21 -14.71 2.27 6.48
CA ASN A 21 -14.93 1.33 5.39
C ASN A 21 -13.74 1.34 4.41
N PRO A 22 -13.20 0.16 4.05
CA PRO A 22 -12.27 0.04 2.95
C PRO A 22 -12.92 0.47 1.62
N PHE A 23 -12.10 0.92 0.66
CA PHE A 23 -12.56 1.28 -0.68
C PHE A 23 -11.89 0.42 -1.76
N CYS A 24 -12.56 0.26 -2.89
CA CYS A 24 -12.04 -0.45 -4.05
C CYS A 24 -11.43 0.55 -5.06
N VAL A 25 -10.25 0.21 -5.60
CA VAL A 25 -9.57 0.98 -6.67
C VAL A 25 -9.76 0.37 -8.06
N GLY A 26 -10.53 -0.72 -8.17
CA GLY A 26 -10.68 -1.52 -9.38
C GLY A 26 -9.39 -2.23 -9.80
N ARG A 27 -9.34 -2.74 -11.04
CA ARG A 27 -8.14 -3.39 -11.60
C ARG A 27 -7.08 -2.35 -11.95
N VAL A 28 -5.91 -2.47 -11.32
CA VAL A 28 -4.79 -1.54 -11.50
C VAL A 28 -3.59 -2.31 -12.03
N LYS A 29 -3.08 -1.90 -13.19
CA LYS A 29 -1.87 -2.52 -13.76
C LYS A 29 -0.63 -2.14 -12.94
N THR A 30 -0.53 -0.88 -12.53
CA THR A 30 0.61 -0.41 -11.74
C THR A 30 0.16 0.59 -10.69
N MET A 31 0.54 0.34 -9.44
CA MET A 31 0.23 1.19 -8.30
C MET A 31 1.52 1.74 -7.70
N TRP A 32 1.62 3.07 -7.61
CA TRP A 32 2.75 3.76 -6.97
C TRP A 32 2.24 4.55 -5.77
N LEU A 33 2.66 4.17 -4.57
CA LEU A 33 2.38 4.92 -3.35
C LEU A 33 3.69 5.42 -2.74
N ARG A 34 3.80 6.74 -2.58
CA ARG A 34 5.04 7.38 -2.11
C ARG A 34 4.81 8.24 -0.86
N GLU A 35 5.73 8.13 0.09
CA GLU A 35 5.74 8.86 1.36
C GLU A 35 4.46 8.56 2.17
N TYR A 36 3.74 9.56 2.71
CA TYR A 36 2.53 9.30 3.49
C TYR A 36 1.41 8.59 2.68
N ALA A 37 1.47 8.64 1.35
CA ALA A 37 0.53 7.91 0.51
C ALA A 37 0.66 6.38 0.66
N VAL A 38 1.79 5.87 1.16
CA VAL A 38 1.94 4.43 1.48
C VAL A 38 0.87 3.97 2.47
N GLY A 39 0.45 4.82 3.40
CA GLY A 39 -0.62 4.49 4.35
C GLY A 39 -1.98 4.20 3.70
N VAL A 40 -2.23 4.72 2.49
CA VAL A 40 -3.50 4.55 1.78
C VAL A 40 -3.80 3.07 1.50
N ILE A 41 -2.76 2.24 1.36
CA ILE A 41 -2.91 0.79 1.14
C ILE A 41 -3.67 0.09 2.29
N THR A 42 -3.62 0.65 3.51
CA THR A 42 -4.32 0.10 4.69
C THR A 42 -5.85 0.24 4.63
N LYS A 43 -6.34 0.99 3.64
CA LYS A 43 -7.76 1.30 3.44
C LYS A 43 -8.32 0.72 2.15
N MET A 44 -7.56 -0.12 1.46
CA MET A 44 -8.04 -0.84 0.29
C MET A 44 -8.81 -2.10 0.72
N SER A 45 -9.97 -2.33 0.11
CA SER A 45 -10.82 -3.50 0.37
C SER A 45 -10.13 -4.78 -0.08
N PRO A 46 -10.13 -5.89 0.67
CA PRO A 46 -9.59 -7.17 0.23
C PRO A 46 -10.34 -7.77 -0.98
N GLU A 47 -11.57 -7.32 -1.24
CA GLU A 47 -12.42 -7.85 -2.30
C GLU A 47 -12.07 -7.24 -3.67
N ASP A 48 -11.46 -8.09 -4.50
CA ASP A 48 -11.42 -8.04 -5.96
C ASP A 48 -10.77 -6.80 -6.62
N TYR A 49 -9.53 -6.50 -6.23
CA TYR A 49 -8.64 -5.60 -6.96
C TYR A 49 -7.30 -6.31 -7.23
N GLY A 50 -7.05 -6.60 -8.51
CA GLY A 50 -5.75 -7.09 -8.97
C GLY A 50 -4.81 -5.90 -9.17
N VAL A 51 -3.80 -5.77 -8.31
CA VAL A 51 -2.67 -4.84 -8.50
C VAL A 51 -1.52 -5.63 -9.09
N GLU A 52 -1.38 -5.70 -10.40
CA GLU A 52 -0.32 -6.52 -11.02
C GLU A 52 1.08 -6.08 -10.55
N ASN A 53 1.32 -4.77 -10.47
CA ASN A 53 2.60 -4.18 -10.09
C ASN A 53 2.43 -3.19 -8.92
N LEU A 54 2.85 -3.56 -7.71
CA LEU A 54 2.80 -2.71 -6.51
C LEU A 54 4.17 -2.09 -6.21
N SER A 55 4.27 -0.76 -6.15
CA SER A 55 5.49 -0.06 -5.73
C SER A 55 5.21 0.87 -4.54
N LEU A 56 5.90 0.60 -3.43
CA LEU A 56 5.88 1.40 -2.22
C LEU A 56 7.25 2.04 -1.98
N TYR A 57 7.26 3.35 -1.72
CA TYR A 57 8.49 4.10 -1.45
C TYR A 57 8.29 5.08 -0.30
N ALA A 58 9.14 4.98 0.72
CA ALA A 58 9.08 5.89 1.87
C ALA A 58 10.49 6.27 2.32
N THR A 59 10.90 7.51 2.06
CA THR A 59 12.27 7.98 2.35
C THR A 59 12.56 8.17 3.83
N ARG A 60 11.52 8.17 4.68
CA ARG A 60 11.64 8.36 6.13
C ARG A 60 10.70 7.44 6.88
N ARG A 61 11.14 6.90 8.02
CA ARG A 61 10.33 6.07 8.91
C ARG A 61 8.97 6.69 9.28
N LYS A 62 8.90 8.02 9.43
CA LYS A 62 7.67 8.73 9.81
C LYS A 62 6.49 8.46 8.87
N TYR A 63 6.76 8.21 7.58
CA TYR A 63 5.71 8.00 6.57
C TYR A 63 4.95 6.69 6.75
N ILE A 64 5.57 5.70 7.40
CA ILE A 64 4.96 4.38 7.64
C ILE A 64 4.76 4.08 9.12
N ALA A 65 5.09 5.02 10.02
CA ALA A 65 5.05 4.79 11.45
C ALA A 65 3.64 4.37 11.93
N GLY A 66 2.58 4.97 11.37
CA GLY A 66 1.20 4.60 11.66
C GLY A 66 0.84 3.18 11.21
N ILE A 67 1.42 2.72 10.09
CA ILE A 67 1.21 1.37 9.57
C ILE A 67 1.85 0.33 10.49
N LEU A 68 3.10 0.58 10.90
CA LEU A 68 3.84 -0.37 11.75
C LEU A 68 3.24 -0.49 13.16
N LYS A 69 2.66 0.59 13.68
CA LYS A 69 2.00 0.62 14.99
C LYS A 69 0.64 -0.09 14.98
N LYS A 70 -0.12 0.01 13.89
CA LYS A 70 -1.41 -0.66 13.78
C LYS A 70 -1.19 -2.16 13.56
N GLY A 71 -1.90 -3.00 14.31
CA GLY A 71 -1.92 -4.46 14.13
C GLY A 71 -2.80 -4.91 12.97
N GLN A 72 -3.11 -4.02 12.02
CA GLN A 72 -4.03 -4.31 10.91
C GLN A 72 -3.27 -4.96 9.76
N THR A 73 -3.77 -6.10 9.31
CA THR A 73 -3.28 -6.79 8.11
C THR A 73 -3.65 -6.00 6.85
N ILE A 74 -2.67 -5.80 5.97
CA ILE A 74 -2.83 -5.19 4.65
C ILE A 74 -3.05 -6.31 3.64
N PHE A 75 -4.16 -6.28 2.93
CA PHE A 75 -4.36 -7.11 1.75
C PHE A 75 -3.84 -6.32 0.55
N VAL A 76 -3.21 -7.00 -0.41
CA VAL A 76 -2.69 -6.35 -1.64
C VAL A 76 -3.25 -7.00 -2.91
N GLY A 77 -4.22 -7.92 -2.75
CA GLY A 77 -4.84 -8.68 -3.83
C GLY A 77 -3.83 -9.57 -4.58
N ARG A 78 -4.11 -9.80 -5.86
CA ARG A 78 -3.28 -10.62 -6.77
C ARG A 78 -2.09 -9.82 -7.29
N ALA A 79 -1.23 -9.39 -6.38
CA ALA A 79 0.03 -8.77 -6.76
C ALA A 79 0.99 -9.79 -7.37
N THR A 80 1.55 -9.46 -8.53
CA THR A 80 2.52 -10.29 -9.26
C THR A 80 3.94 -9.76 -9.04
N ASN A 81 4.11 -8.44 -9.07
CA ASN A 81 5.39 -7.79 -8.83
C ASN A 81 5.27 -6.78 -7.68
N MET A 82 6.26 -6.76 -6.81
CA MET A 82 6.32 -5.84 -5.67
C MET A 82 7.70 -5.21 -5.55
N TRP A 83 7.73 -3.87 -5.49
CA TRP A 83 8.94 -3.09 -5.20
C TRP A 83 8.76 -2.31 -3.91
N LEU A 84 9.52 -2.67 -2.89
CA LEU A 84 9.51 -2.02 -1.58
C LEU A 84 10.85 -1.33 -1.35
N ARG A 85 10.85 0.00 -1.37
CA ARG A 85 12.08 0.79 -1.30
C ARG A 85 12.18 1.58 0.00
N GLU A 86 13.40 1.69 0.52
CA GLU A 86 13.72 2.43 1.75
C GLU A 86 12.93 1.90 2.96
N TYR A 87 12.36 2.79 3.78
CA TYR A 87 11.57 2.38 4.93
C TYR A 87 10.31 1.60 4.55
N ALA A 88 9.83 1.68 3.31
CA ALA A 88 8.62 0.96 2.88
C ALA A 88 8.78 -0.57 2.96
N VAL A 89 10.00 -1.10 2.97
CA VAL A 89 10.27 -2.53 3.24
C VAL A 89 9.58 -3.00 4.52
N GLY A 90 9.53 -2.16 5.56
CA GLY A 90 8.86 -2.51 6.82
C GLY A 90 7.36 -2.79 6.67
N VAL A 91 6.71 -2.29 5.62
CA VAL A 91 5.27 -2.49 5.39
C VAL A 91 4.96 -3.96 5.07
N ILE A 92 5.90 -4.71 4.49
CA ILE A 92 5.70 -6.14 4.17
C ILE A 92 5.36 -6.96 5.41
N THR A 93 5.87 -6.56 6.58
CA THR A 93 5.60 -7.23 7.87
C THR A 93 4.13 -7.15 8.29
N LYS A 94 3.35 -6.27 7.65
CA LYS A 94 1.92 -6.10 7.87
C LYS A 94 1.07 -6.66 6.72
N MET A 95 1.68 -7.16 5.65
CA MET A 95 0.95 -7.66 4.48
C MET A 95 0.52 -9.13 4.65
N SER A 96 -0.70 -9.44 4.20
CA SER A 96 -1.09 -10.81 3.85
C SER A 96 -0.68 -11.08 2.42
N LEU A 97 0.14 -12.10 2.21
CA LEU A 97 0.63 -12.53 0.90
C LEU A 97 -0.08 -13.79 0.39
N LYS A 98 -1.14 -14.25 1.08
CA LYS A 98 -1.83 -15.52 0.77
C LYS A 98 -2.42 -15.58 -0.63
N ASP A 99 -2.88 -14.43 -1.13
CA ASP A 99 -3.55 -14.32 -2.43
C ASP A 99 -2.65 -13.66 -3.49
N CYS A 100 -1.35 -13.50 -3.19
CA CYS A 100 -0.38 -12.94 -4.11
C CYS A 100 0.29 -14.06 -4.93
N GLU A 101 0.55 -13.76 -6.20
CA GLU A 101 1.28 -14.63 -7.13
C GLU A 101 2.63 -13.98 -7.43
N ILE A 102 3.44 -13.77 -6.38
CA ILE A 102 4.67 -12.97 -6.48
C ILE A 102 5.71 -13.66 -7.38
N GLU A 103 5.93 -13.08 -8.56
CA GLU A 103 7.01 -13.44 -9.49
C GLU A 103 8.28 -12.64 -9.18
N LEU A 104 8.14 -11.37 -8.79
CA LEU A 104 9.26 -10.49 -8.41
C LEU A 104 8.96 -9.74 -7.12
N LEU A 105 9.88 -9.85 -6.15
CA LEU A 105 9.93 -9.01 -4.96
C LEU A 105 11.31 -8.37 -4.88
N SER A 106 11.36 -7.04 -4.93
CA SER A 106 12.60 -6.25 -4.92
C SER A 106 12.54 -5.05 -3.99
#